data_AF-A0AAV9Z9K5-F1
#
_entry.id   AF-A0AAV9Z9K5-F1
#
_cell.length_a   1.000
_cell.length_b   1.000
_cell.length_c   1.000
_cell.angle_alpha   90.00
_cell.angle_beta   90.00
_cell.angle_gamma   90.00
#
_symmetry.space_group_name_H-M   'P 1'
#
loop_
_entity.id
_entity.type
_entity.pdbx_description
1 polymer ?
#
loop_
_entity_poly.entity_id
_entity_poly.type
_entity_poly.pdbx_seq_one_letter_code
_entity_poly.pdbx_strand_id
1 'polypeptide(L)'
;HPLPYIRCILVLVAYLHTKHHLSFRACALLLQALNFVFRTIPGKLLGNQEMPRTLVTVFSQLGLSDKFKIYPICYLCNRIFTESDGFSLCPTCKVDLYRSQSRRLFNRLFAVDVLGDNDDDSDSDGGDDFGYRSNRTAHLVQPIQLLSDALRDLLTRPGMVDAVNAWKRRPIVAGELKSIHDANVWKTIQGPDGTSFFFGRGARDEIRLGLSLSLDWFGKKTSSYGPSHSSGALSFCVQNFENEIR
;
A
#
# COMPACT_ATOMS: atom_id res chain seq x y z
N HIS A 1 -7.30 -17.54 -5.37
CA HIS A 1 -8.26 -18.53 -5.95
C HIS A 1 -8.12 -19.92 -5.31
N PRO A 2 -9.19 -20.70 -5.06
CA PRO A 2 -9.10 -22.06 -4.50
C PRO A 2 -8.46 -23.07 -5.46
N LEU A 3 -8.73 -22.96 -6.77
CA LEU A 3 -8.22 -23.88 -7.79
C LEU A 3 -6.75 -23.56 -8.17
N PRO A 4 -5.83 -24.54 -8.16
CA PRO A 4 -4.39 -24.31 -8.35
C PRO A 4 -4.02 -23.87 -9.77
N TYR A 5 -4.66 -24.44 -10.80
CA TYR A 5 -4.40 -24.07 -12.19
C TYR A 5 -4.79 -22.62 -12.49
N ILE A 6 -5.84 -22.09 -11.85
CA ILE A 6 -6.18 -20.66 -11.94
C ILE A 6 -5.09 -19.83 -11.28
N ARG A 7 -4.51 -20.25 -10.15
CA ARG A 7 -3.37 -19.53 -9.55
C ARG A 7 -2.18 -19.44 -10.51
N CYS A 8 -1.85 -20.51 -11.24
CA CYS A 8 -0.79 -20.47 -12.25
C CYS A 8 -1.07 -19.43 -13.34
N ILE A 9 -2.32 -19.36 -13.81
CA ILE A 9 -2.75 -18.35 -14.78
C ILE A 9 -2.65 -16.94 -14.20
N LEU A 10 -3.13 -16.72 -12.98
CA LEU A 10 -3.03 -15.43 -12.30
C LEU A 10 -1.58 -14.96 -12.16
N VAL A 11 -0.68 -15.88 -11.78
CA VAL A 11 0.77 -15.61 -11.71
C VAL A 11 1.34 -15.28 -13.08
N LEU A 12 0.94 -16.00 -14.14
CA LEU A 12 1.36 -15.70 -15.51
C LEU A 12 0.91 -14.31 -15.95
N VAL A 13 -0.35 -13.93 -15.71
CA VAL A 13 -0.86 -12.59 -16.04
C VAL A 13 -0.10 -11.51 -15.26
N ALA A 14 0.14 -11.74 -13.97
CA ALA A 14 0.92 -10.82 -13.15
C ALA A 14 2.35 -10.67 -13.69
N TYR A 15 3.01 -11.77 -14.06
CA TYR A 15 4.35 -11.77 -14.64
C TYR A 15 4.42 -11.06 -16.00
N LEU A 16 3.44 -11.29 -16.88
CA LEU A 16 3.36 -10.59 -18.17
C LEU A 16 3.20 -9.07 -17.99
N HIS A 17 2.40 -8.66 -17.02
CA HIS A 17 2.27 -7.24 -16.68
C HIS A 17 3.59 -6.67 -16.12
N THR A 18 4.20 -7.33 -15.14
CA THR A 18 5.40 -6.80 -14.45
C THR A 18 6.65 -6.80 -15.32
N LYS A 19 6.88 -7.85 -16.11
CA LYS A 19 8.10 -8.00 -16.93
C LYS A 19 7.97 -7.41 -18.33
N HIS A 20 6.81 -7.55 -18.95
CA HIS A 20 6.61 -7.15 -20.35
C HIS A 20 5.74 -5.89 -20.48
N HIS A 21 5.40 -5.23 -19.37
CA HIS A 21 4.61 -3.99 -19.34
C HIS A 21 3.28 -4.11 -20.11
N LEU A 22 2.68 -5.30 -20.08
CA LEU A 22 1.39 -5.52 -20.73
C LEU A 22 0.36 -4.53 -20.16
N SER A 23 -0.39 -3.84 -21.02
CA SER A 23 -1.36 -2.84 -20.54
C SER A 23 -2.48 -3.47 -19.70
N PHE A 24 -3.04 -2.70 -18.76
CA PHE A 24 -4.18 -3.14 -17.94
C PHE A 24 -5.36 -3.66 -18.79
N ARG A 25 -5.63 -3.01 -19.94
CA ARG A 25 -6.69 -3.43 -20.86
C ARG A 25 -6.39 -4.78 -21.49
N ALA A 26 -5.14 -5.01 -21.92
CA ALA A 26 -4.73 -6.29 -22.48
C ALA A 26 -4.77 -7.42 -21.43
N CYS A 27 -4.36 -7.16 -20.19
CA CYS A 27 -4.53 -8.12 -19.09
C CYS A 27 -6.00 -8.47 -18.86
N ALA A 28 -6.89 -7.49 -18.86
CA ALA A 28 -8.33 -7.70 -18.68
C ALA A 28 -8.93 -8.54 -19.83
N LEU A 29 -8.58 -8.23 -21.08
CA LEU A 29 -8.99 -9.01 -22.24
C LEU A 29 -8.49 -10.46 -22.17
N LEU A 30 -7.23 -10.66 -21.78
CA LEU A 30 -6.66 -12.00 -21.61
C LEU A 30 -7.40 -12.81 -20.54
N LEU A 31 -7.66 -12.20 -19.37
CA LEU A 31 -8.44 -12.83 -18.30
C LEU A 31 -9.87 -13.15 -18.75
N GLN A 32 -10.51 -12.24 -19.49
CA GLN A 32 -11.86 -12.44 -20.00
C GLN A 32 -11.92 -13.55 -21.06
N ALA A 33 -10.95 -13.59 -21.99
CA ALA A 33 -10.84 -14.64 -23.00
C ALA A 33 -10.62 -16.01 -22.35
N LEU A 34 -9.71 -16.10 -21.36
CA LEU A 34 -9.49 -17.34 -20.61
C LEU A 34 -10.74 -17.76 -19.83
N ASN A 35 -11.48 -16.82 -19.24
CA ASN A 35 -12.75 -17.12 -18.55
C ASN A 35 -13.77 -17.73 -19.51
N PHE A 36 -13.89 -17.15 -20.71
CA PHE A 36 -14.76 -17.67 -21.76
C PHE A 36 -14.36 -19.10 -22.15
N VAL A 37 -13.08 -19.34 -22.45
CA VAL A 37 -12.56 -20.66 -22.85
C VAL A 37 -12.89 -21.73 -21.79
N PHE A 38 -12.64 -21.45 -20.51
CA PHE A 38 -12.92 -22.42 -19.45
C PHE A 38 -14.40 -22.67 -19.19
N ARG A 39 -15.28 -21.73 -19.57
CA ARG A 39 -16.73 -21.92 -19.51
C ARG A 39 -17.26 -22.72 -20.70
N THR A 40 -16.63 -22.60 -21.87
CA THR A 40 -17.05 -23.29 -23.10
C THR A 40 -16.57 -24.74 -23.20
N ILE A 41 -15.49 -25.12 -22.53
CA ILE A 41 -15.00 -26.51 -22.55
C ILE A 41 -16.00 -27.42 -21.78
N PRO A 42 -16.50 -28.50 -22.40
CA PRO A 42 -17.40 -29.44 -21.76
C PRO A 42 -16.66 -30.15 -20.62
N GLY A 43 -17.02 -29.80 -19.37
CA GLY A 43 -16.31 -30.25 -18.18
C GLY A 43 -16.42 -29.34 -16.96
N LYS A 44 -17.09 -28.17 -17.06
CA LYS A 44 -17.28 -27.19 -15.96
C LYS A 44 -16.02 -27.06 -15.09
N LEU A 45 -14.86 -26.82 -15.72
CA LEU A 45 -13.59 -26.71 -14.99
C LEU A 45 -13.67 -25.67 -13.88
N LEU A 46 -14.35 -24.54 -14.12
CA LEU A 46 -14.57 -23.51 -13.12
C LEU A 46 -15.67 -23.82 -12.08
N GLY A 47 -16.54 -24.81 -12.31
CA GLY A 47 -17.73 -25.02 -11.47
C GLY A 47 -18.54 -23.71 -11.29
N ASN A 48 -18.87 -23.38 -10.03
CA ASN A 48 -19.47 -22.10 -9.61
C ASN A 48 -18.43 -21.01 -9.24
N GLN A 49 -17.13 -21.26 -9.40
CA GLN A 49 -16.09 -20.32 -8.99
C GLN A 49 -15.84 -19.30 -10.10
N GLU A 50 -15.84 -18.01 -9.77
CA GLU A 50 -15.55 -16.95 -10.72
C GLU A 50 -14.05 -16.64 -10.79
N MET A 51 -13.51 -16.64 -12.01
CA MET A 51 -12.15 -16.19 -12.25
C MET A 51 -12.08 -14.65 -12.24
N PRO A 52 -11.03 -14.05 -11.63
CA PRO A 52 -10.77 -12.61 -11.69
C PRO A 52 -10.85 -12.05 -13.11
N ARG A 53 -11.56 -10.93 -13.27
CA ARG A 53 -11.74 -10.24 -14.57
C ARG A 53 -10.82 -9.04 -14.73
N THR A 54 -10.24 -8.54 -13.63
CA THR A 54 -9.38 -7.35 -13.65
C THR A 54 -8.04 -7.64 -13.00
N LEU A 55 -6.98 -6.98 -13.47
CA LEU A 55 -5.65 -7.12 -12.88
C LEU A 55 -5.62 -6.72 -11.40
N VAL A 56 -6.44 -5.74 -10.99
CA VAL A 56 -6.59 -5.33 -9.59
C VAL A 56 -7.05 -6.51 -8.72
N THR A 57 -8.08 -7.24 -9.18
CA THR A 57 -8.54 -8.44 -8.49
C THR A 57 -7.49 -9.55 -8.48
N VAL A 58 -6.68 -9.68 -9.55
CA VAL A 58 -5.55 -10.62 -9.59
C VAL A 58 -4.51 -10.27 -8.54
N PHE A 59 -4.07 -9.02 -8.46
CA PHE A 59 -3.09 -8.58 -7.48
C PHE A 59 -3.61 -8.71 -6.06
N SER A 60 -4.87 -8.36 -5.81
CA SER A 60 -5.51 -8.56 -4.51
C SER A 60 -5.54 -10.05 -4.12
N GLN A 61 -5.92 -10.95 -5.05
CA GLN A 61 -5.95 -12.39 -4.77
C GLN A 61 -4.57 -13.02 -4.58
N LEU A 62 -3.52 -12.45 -5.18
CA LEU A 62 -2.14 -12.89 -5.01
C LEU A 62 -1.45 -12.21 -3.83
N GLY A 63 -2.10 -11.25 -3.16
CA GLY A 63 -1.47 -10.44 -2.10
C GLY A 63 -0.37 -9.51 -2.61
N LEU A 64 -0.38 -9.19 -3.91
CA LEU A 64 0.54 -8.27 -4.58
C LEU A 64 0.02 -6.81 -4.57
N SER A 65 -1.07 -6.53 -3.87
CA SER A 65 -1.59 -5.17 -3.75
C SER A 65 -0.64 -4.32 -2.92
N ASP A 66 -0.35 -3.12 -3.43
CA ASP A 66 0.37 -2.09 -2.69
C ASP A 66 -0.39 -1.75 -1.39
N LYS A 67 0.34 -1.66 -0.27
CA LYS A 67 -0.24 -1.39 1.06
C LYS A 67 -0.09 0.08 1.49
N PHE A 68 0.03 0.99 0.52
CA PHE A 68 0.11 2.41 0.82
C PHE A 68 -1.28 2.98 1.09
N LYS A 69 -1.38 3.84 2.09
CA LYS A 69 -2.55 4.71 2.28
C LYS A 69 -2.34 5.97 1.45
N ILE A 70 -3.39 6.38 0.74
CA ILE A 70 -3.35 7.57 -0.11
C ILE A 70 -3.83 8.75 0.74
N TYR A 71 -2.92 9.68 1.03
CA TYR A 71 -3.25 10.87 1.80
C TYR A 71 -3.34 12.11 0.90
N PRO A 72 -4.33 12.99 1.10
CA PRO A 72 -4.37 14.29 0.44
C PRO A 72 -3.25 15.20 0.96
N ILE A 73 -2.69 15.99 0.04
CA ILE A 73 -1.64 16.96 0.33
C ILE A 73 -2.09 18.34 -0.12
N CYS A 74 -1.78 19.37 0.67
CA CYS A 74 -1.91 20.75 0.22
C CYS A 74 -0.90 21.06 -0.88
N TYR A 75 -1.38 21.45 -2.06
CA TYR A 75 -0.54 21.74 -3.23
C TYR A 75 0.35 23.00 -3.07
N LEU A 76 0.17 23.79 -2.01
CA LEU A 76 1.03 24.95 -1.71
C LEU A 76 2.09 24.65 -0.65
N CYS A 77 1.69 24.12 0.52
CA CYS A 77 2.60 23.89 1.64
C CYS A 77 3.10 22.44 1.77
N ASN A 78 2.63 21.53 0.91
CA ASN A 78 2.97 20.10 0.92
C ASN A 78 2.69 19.38 2.26
N ARG A 79 1.82 19.94 3.12
CA ARG A 79 1.39 19.28 4.35
C ARG A 79 0.45 18.13 4.03
N ILE A 80 0.71 16.99 4.67
CA ILE A 80 -0.09 15.76 4.58
C ILE A 80 -1.24 15.84 5.59
N PHE A 81 -2.43 15.40 5.17
CA PHE A 81 -3.62 15.34 6.02
C PHE A 81 -4.09 13.90 6.16
N THR A 82 -4.48 13.49 7.37
CA THR A 82 -5.00 12.15 7.65
C THR A 82 -6.53 12.13 7.65
N GLU A 83 -7.13 10.96 7.48
CA GLU A 83 -8.60 10.81 7.46
C GLU A 83 -9.31 11.33 8.73
N SER A 84 -8.58 11.36 9.85
CA SER A 84 -9.02 11.93 11.14
C SER A 84 -9.34 13.42 11.07
N ASP A 85 -8.74 14.12 10.11
CA ASP A 85 -8.66 15.57 10.16
C ASP A 85 -9.92 16.22 9.57
N GLY A 86 -10.68 15.51 8.74
CA GLY A 86 -11.96 15.96 8.18
C GLY A 86 -11.91 17.28 7.38
N PHE A 87 -10.74 17.87 7.21
CA PHE A 87 -10.60 19.19 6.61
C PHE A 87 -10.77 19.13 5.09
N SER A 88 -11.68 19.94 4.56
CA SER A 88 -11.76 20.22 3.11
C SER A 88 -10.76 21.29 2.68
N LEU A 89 -10.32 22.15 3.61
CA LEU A 89 -9.37 23.25 3.36
C LEU A 89 -8.09 23.09 4.18
N CYS A 90 -6.97 23.54 3.64
CA CYS A 90 -5.73 23.64 4.39
C CYS A 90 -5.85 24.70 5.51
N PRO A 91 -5.58 24.40 6.79
CA PRO A 91 -5.67 25.38 7.88
C PRO A 91 -4.63 26.51 7.76
N THR A 92 -3.50 26.25 7.09
CA THR A 92 -2.42 27.23 6.90
C THR A 92 -2.65 28.09 5.66
N CYS A 93 -2.90 27.44 4.52
CA CYS A 93 -2.99 28.13 3.23
C CYS A 93 -4.42 28.55 2.85
N LYS A 94 -5.44 28.05 3.56
CA LYS A 94 -6.87 28.26 3.29
C LYS A 94 -7.30 27.91 1.86
N VAL A 95 -6.60 26.96 1.24
CA VAL A 95 -6.93 26.43 -0.09
C VAL A 95 -7.67 25.11 0.02
N ASP A 96 -8.53 24.82 -0.96
CA ASP A 96 -9.22 23.54 -1.06
C ASP A 96 -8.24 22.40 -1.32
N LEU A 97 -8.33 21.35 -0.50
CA LEU A 97 -7.56 20.12 -0.69
C LEU A 97 -8.13 19.25 -1.81
N TYR A 98 -9.41 19.45 -2.12
CA TYR A 98 -10.17 18.64 -3.07
C TYR A 98 -10.64 19.47 -4.24
N ARG A 99 -10.60 18.86 -5.43
CA ARG A 99 -11.18 19.45 -6.62
C ARG A 99 -12.68 19.61 -6.39
N SER A 100 -13.19 20.82 -6.63
CA SER A 100 -14.62 21.02 -6.78
C SER A 100 -15.10 20.07 -7.88
N GLN A 101 -16.00 19.14 -7.57
CA GLN A 101 -16.65 18.36 -8.61
C GLN A 101 -17.38 19.35 -9.51
N SER A 102 -16.89 19.56 -10.73
CA SER A 102 -17.68 20.25 -11.74
C SER A 102 -18.89 19.37 -11.99
N ARG A 103 -20.06 19.75 -11.47
CA ARG A 103 -21.37 19.12 -11.76
C ARG A 103 -21.75 19.24 -13.24
N ARG A 104 -20.89 19.75 -14.11
CA ARG A 104 -21.19 20.11 -15.49
C ARG A 104 -20.39 19.20 -16.42
N LEU A 105 -21.02 18.11 -16.88
CA LEU A 105 -20.92 17.51 -18.22
C LEU A 105 -21.32 16.01 -18.23
N PHE A 106 -21.03 15.25 -17.16
CA PHE A 106 -21.31 13.81 -17.16
C PHE A 106 -22.81 13.45 -17.10
N ASN A 107 -23.62 14.21 -16.35
CA ASN A 107 -25.08 14.00 -16.35
C ASN A 107 -25.75 14.42 -17.67
N ARG A 108 -25.08 15.20 -18.53
CA ARG A 108 -25.62 15.58 -19.85
C ARG A 108 -25.28 14.59 -20.96
N LEU A 109 -24.27 13.73 -20.78
CA LEU A 109 -23.83 12.77 -21.80
C LEU A 109 -24.37 11.35 -21.60
N PHE A 110 -24.88 11.03 -20.40
CA PHE A 110 -25.42 9.70 -20.07
C PHE A 110 -26.83 9.72 -19.47
N ALA A 111 -27.51 10.88 -19.48
CA ALA A 111 -28.97 10.89 -19.32
C ALA A 111 -29.56 10.30 -20.59
N VAL A 112 -29.75 8.99 -20.58
CA VAL A 112 -30.68 8.32 -21.47
C VAL A 112 -32.05 8.91 -21.18
N ASP A 113 -32.64 9.53 -22.19
CA ASP A 113 -34.00 10.04 -22.19
C ASP A 113 -34.97 8.97 -21.67
N VAL A 114 -35.40 9.11 -20.41
CA VAL A 114 -36.69 8.60 -19.97
C VAL A 114 -37.57 9.83 -19.84
N LEU A 115 -38.45 9.99 -20.81
CA LEU A 115 -39.47 11.03 -20.87
C LEU A 115 -40.20 11.14 -19.53
N GLY A 116 -40.28 12.36 -19.01
CA GLY A 116 -41.00 12.67 -17.78
C GLY A 116 -40.84 14.14 -17.41
N ASP A 117 -41.59 14.98 -18.11
CA ASP A 117 -41.91 16.36 -17.77
C ASP A 117 -42.11 16.57 -16.26
N ASN A 118 -41.54 17.65 -15.73
CA ASN A 118 -42.23 18.69 -14.96
C ASN A 118 -41.19 19.71 -14.49
N ASP A 119 -41.28 20.90 -15.06
CA ASP A 119 -40.79 22.14 -14.48
C ASP A 119 -41.47 22.36 -13.12
N ASP A 120 -40.70 22.71 -12.09
CA ASP A 120 -41.10 23.74 -11.11
C ASP A 120 -39.89 24.12 -10.24
N ASP A 121 -39.56 25.41 -10.33
CA ASP A 121 -38.64 26.13 -9.47
C ASP A 121 -39.22 26.25 -8.05
N SER A 122 -38.52 25.72 -7.06
CA SER A 122 -38.59 26.26 -5.69
C SER A 122 -37.37 25.88 -4.87
N ASP A 123 -36.55 26.88 -4.56
CA ASP A 123 -35.63 26.90 -3.42
C ASP A 123 -36.38 26.55 -2.13
N SER A 124 -35.95 25.52 -1.38
CA SER A 124 -36.07 25.38 0.08
C SER A 124 -35.37 24.12 0.59
N ASP A 125 -34.37 24.36 1.46
CA ASP A 125 -34.07 23.75 2.76
C ASP A 125 -34.20 22.23 3.03
N GLY A 126 -33.21 21.71 3.79
CA GLY A 126 -33.33 20.60 4.74
C GLY A 126 -33.71 19.19 4.26
N GLY A 127 -32.85 18.20 4.50
CA GLY A 127 -33.25 16.78 4.50
C GLY A 127 -32.17 15.78 4.10
N ASP A 128 -31.36 15.39 5.07
CA ASP A 128 -31.11 14.02 5.52
C ASP A 128 -31.00 12.87 4.48
N ASP A 129 -29.86 12.17 4.63
CA ASP A 129 -29.69 10.72 4.58
C ASP A 129 -29.94 9.98 3.25
N PHE A 130 -28.87 9.83 2.47
CA PHE A 130 -28.39 8.50 2.04
C PHE A 130 -26.90 8.62 1.69
N GLY A 131 -26.04 7.98 2.49
CA GLY A 131 -24.59 8.13 2.51
C GLY A 131 -23.82 7.70 1.26
N TYR A 132 -23.94 8.45 0.17
CA TYR A 132 -22.94 8.43 -0.90
C TYR A 132 -21.80 9.37 -0.48
N ARG A 133 -20.71 8.82 0.08
CA ARG A 133 -19.44 9.55 0.23
C ARG A 133 -19.10 10.13 -1.14
N SER A 134 -19.35 11.43 -1.34
CA SER A 134 -19.00 12.13 -2.57
C SER A 134 -17.52 11.88 -2.81
N ASN A 135 -17.19 11.16 -3.89
CA ASN A 135 -15.81 10.82 -4.23
C ASN A 135 -15.08 12.12 -4.62
N ARG A 136 -14.59 12.85 -3.62
CA ARG A 136 -13.87 14.11 -3.79
C ARG A 136 -12.43 13.76 -4.18
N THR A 137 -12.05 14.07 -5.41
CA THR A 137 -10.68 13.85 -5.88
C THR A 137 -9.77 14.95 -5.34
N ALA A 138 -8.77 14.58 -4.54
CA ALA A 138 -7.79 15.54 -4.04
C ALA A 138 -6.99 16.21 -5.18
N HIS A 139 -6.55 17.45 -4.98
CA HIS A 139 -5.69 18.14 -5.95
C HIS A 139 -4.32 17.45 -6.10
N LEU A 140 -3.74 17.06 -4.96
CA LEU A 140 -2.48 16.34 -4.86
C LEU A 140 -2.64 15.21 -3.82
N VAL A 141 -2.03 14.07 -4.10
CA VAL A 141 -2.04 12.90 -3.22
C VAL A 141 -0.64 12.34 -3.06
N GLN A 142 -0.39 11.72 -1.91
CA GLN A 142 0.83 10.96 -1.66
C GLN A 142 0.49 9.57 -1.13
N PRO A 143 0.97 8.50 -1.80
CA PRO A 143 0.94 7.16 -1.23
C PRO A 143 2.01 7.06 -0.14
N ILE A 144 1.59 6.71 1.07
CA ILE A 144 2.50 6.53 2.22
C ILE A 144 2.16 5.22 2.91
N GLN A 145 3.18 4.42 3.23
CA GLN A 145 3.10 3.34 4.19
C GLN A 145 3.93 3.74 5.40
N LEU A 146 3.30 3.79 6.57
CA LEU A 146 4.02 4.09 7.80
C LEU A 146 4.98 2.94 8.11
N LEU A 147 6.16 3.28 8.60
CA LEU A 147 7.13 2.28 9.05
C LEU A 147 6.53 1.35 10.12
N SER A 148 5.70 1.90 11.02
CA SER A 148 4.95 1.12 12.01
C SER A 148 4.00 0.10 11.38
N ASP A 149 3.33 0.46 10.29
CA ASP A 149 2.41 -0.45 9.57
C ASP A 149 3.22 -1.55 8.86
N ALA A 150 4.35 -1.19 8.25
CA ALA A 150 5.25 -2.16 7.62
C ALA A 150 5.88 -3.13 8.63
N LEU A 151 6.30 -2.64 9.80
CA LEU A 151 6.84 -3.47 10.88
C LEU A 151 5.77 -4.37 11.49
N ARG A 152 4.54 -3.87 11.67
CA ARG A 152 3.42 -4.69 12.12
C ARG A 152 3.15 -5.83 11.15
N ASP A 153 3.07 -5.54 9.86
CA ASP A 153 2.89 -6.53 8.82
C ASP A 153 4.00 -7.59 8.79
N LEU A 154 5.25 -7.17 9.00
CA LEU A 154 6.40 -8.08 9.10
C LEU A 154 6.28 -8.99 10.32
N LEU A 155 6.10 -8.42 11.51
CA LEU A 155 6.08 -9.16 12.78
C LEU A 155 4.85 -10.06 12.93
N THR A 156 3.73 -9.75 12.27
CA THR A 156 2.52 -10.59 12.29
C THR A 156 2.70 -11.87 11.48
N ARG A 157 3.74 -11.97 10.64
CA ARG A 157 4.02 -13.20 9.89
C ARG A 157 4.44 -14.33 10.85
N PRO A 158 3.92 -15.56 10.66
CA PRO A 158 4.29 -16.70 11.49
C PRO A 158 5.81 -16.89 11.55
N GLY A 159 6.35 -17.11 12.76
CA GLY A 159 7.78 -17.32 13.02
C GLY A 159 8.64 -16.04 13.02
N MET A 160 8.10 -14.88 12.63
CA MET A 160 8.91 -13.67 12.50
C MET A 160 9.36 -13.09 13.86
N VAL A 161 8.48 -13.17 14.87
CA VAL A 161 8.83 -12.77 16.25
C VAL A 161 9.96 -13.62 16.83
N ASP A 162 9.93 -14.93 16.56
CA ASP A 162 10.98 -15.85 17.00
C ASP A 162 12.30 -15.59 16.27
N ALA A 163 12.24 -15.33 14.97
CA ALA A 163 13.41 -14.99 14.15
C ALA A 163 14.07 -13.68 14.62
N VAL A 164 13.28 -12.64 14.92
CA VAL A 164 13.78 -11.36 15.47
C VAL A 164 14.38 -11.51 16.87
N ASN A 165 13.95 -12.51 17.64
CA ASN A 165 14.50 -12.79 18.98
C ASN A 165 15.57 -13.89 18.98
N ALA A 166 15.87 -14.51 17.84
CA ALA A 166 16.79 -15.65 17.75
C ALA A 166 18.18 -15.29 18.29
N TRP A 167 18.64 -14.07 18.02
CA TRP A 167 19.92 -13.57 18.52
C TRP A 167 20.05 -13.60 20.05
N LYS A 168 18.95 -13.50 20.81
CA LYS A 168 18.96 -13.55 22.29
C LYS A 168 19.38 -14.93 22.82
N ARG A 169 19.14 -16.00 22.06
CA ARG A 169 19.47 -17.39 22.43
C ARG A 169 20.87 -17.81 21.98
N ARG A 170 21.54 -16.96 21.22
CA ARG A 170 22.84 -17.28 20.62
C ARG A 170 23.95 -17.28 21.69
N PRO A 171 24.82 -18.30 21.73
CA PRO A 171 26.00 -18.26 22.58
C PRO A 171 26.98 -17.20 22.09
N ILE A 172 27.47 -16.37 23.02
CA ILE A 172 28.51 -15.37 22.75
C ILE A 172 29.87 -16.02 22.97
N VAL A 173 30.71 -16.03 21.94
CA VAL A 173 32.10 -16.49 22.02
C VAL A 173 33.01 -15.26 22.11
N ALA A 174 33.82 -15.19 23.17
CA ALA A 174 34.72 -14.06 23.37
C ALA A 174 35.74 -13.95 22.23
N GLY A 175 35.88 -12.76 21.65
CA GLY A 175 36.82 -12.49 20.55
C GLY A 175 36.27 -12.75 19.14
N GLU A 176 35.08 -13.34 19.00
CA GLU A 176 34.44 -13.55 17.70
C GLU A 176 33.25 -12.60 17.50
N LEU A 177 33.22 -11.89 16.37
CA LEU A 177 32.09 -11.03 15.98
C LEU A 177 31.32 -11.72 14.87
N LYS A 178 30.21 -12.37 15.21
CA LYS A 178 29.39 -13.14 14.25
C LYS A 178 28.00 -12.56 14.04
N SER A 179 27.62 -11.58 14.85
CA SER A 179 26.41 -10.78 14.69
C SER A 179 26.70 -9.32 15.01
N ILE A 180 25.86 -8.44 14.48
CA ILE A 180 25.83 -7.03 14.85
C ILE A 180 25.64 -6.79 16.35
N HIS A 181 24.96 -7.70 17.06
CA HIS A 181 24.73 -7.59 18.50
C HIS A 181 26.03 -7.78 19.31
N ASP A 182 27.08 -8.35 18.69
CA ASP A 182 28.40 -8.47 19.30
C ASP A 182 29.16 -7.13 19.29
N ALA A 183 28.77 -6.20 18.42
CA ALA A 183 29.40 -4.89 18.30
C ALA A 183 29.17 -4.04 19.56
N ASN A 184 30.17 -3.24 19.91
CA ASN A 184 30.18 -2.47 21.16
C ASN A 184 28.96 -1.55 21.29
N VAL A 185 28.56 -0.89 20.20
CA VAL A 185 27.42 0.04 20.15
C VAL A 185 26.13 -0.61 20.65
N TRP A 186 25.89 -1.88 20.30
CA TRP A 186 24.66 -2.60 20.70
C TRP A 186 24.65 -2.95 22.18
N LYS A 187 25.84 -3.11 22.78
CA LYS A 187 26.00 -3.42 24.21
C LYS A 187 25.90 -2.17 25.07
N THR A 188 26.40 -1.04 24.58
CA THR A 188 26.52 0.21 25.33
C THR A 188 25.35 1.18 25.16
N ILE A 189 24.53 1.03 24.11
CA ILE A 189 23.37 1.90 23.90
C ILE A 189 22.44 1.84 25.11
N GLN A 190 22.08 3.00 25.65
CA GLN A 190 21.24 3.12 26.84
C GLN A 190 19.78 3.30 26.45
N GLY A 191 18.88 2.63 27.17
CA GLY A 191 17.45 2.85 27.09
C GLY A 191 17.00 4.04 27.93
N PRO A 192 15.70 4.36 27.92
CA PRO A 192 15.12 5.45 28.71
C PRO A 192 15.33 5.30 30.23
N ASP A 193 15.55 4.08 30.70
CA ASP A 193 15.82 3.71 32.09
C ASP A 193 17.31 3.84 32.48
N GLY A 194 18.18 4.28 31.55
CA GLY A 194 19.62 4.35 31.75
C GLY A 194 20.33 3.00 31.75
N THR A 195 19.60 1.89 31.55
CA THR A 195 20.19 0.55 31.42
C THR A 195 20.43 0.18 29.96
N SER A 196 21.10 -0.93 29.67
CA SER A 196 21.37 -1.33 28.28
C SER A 196 20.07 -1.53 27.50
N PHE A 197 19.94 -0.85 26.35
CA PHE A 197 18.77 -0.95 25.51
C PHE A 197 18.60 -2.35 24.92
N PHE A 198 19.62 -3.12 24.57
CA PHE A 198 19.38 -4.49 24.06
C PHE A 198 19.51 -5.59 25.12
N PHE A 199 20.27 -5.32 26.19
CA PHE A 199 20.65 -6.35 27.17
C PHE A 199 20.15 -6.05 28.59
N GLY A 200 19.40 -4.98 28.80
CA GLY A 200 18.81 -4.60 30.09
C GLY A 200 17.71 -5.55 30.54
N ARG A 201 17.29 -5.43 31.81
CA ARG A 201 16.32 -6.35 32.44
C ARG A 201 14.98 -6.42 31.69
N GLY A 202 14.49 -5.27 31.20
CA GLY A 202 13.23 -5.20 30.43
C GLY A 202 13.31 -5.79 29.01
N ALA A 203 14.51 -6.00 28.46
CA ALA A 203 14.67 -6.53 27.10
C ALA A 203 14.24 -8.00 26.96
N ARG A 204 14.01 -8.70 28.06
CA ARG A 204 13.53 -10.10 28.04
C ARG A 204 12.05 -10.20 27.67
N ASP A 205 11.25 -9.24 28.11
CA ASP A 205 9.79 -9.30 27.99
C ASP A 205 9.24 -8.52 26.78
N GLU A 206 10.11 -7.79 26.06
CA GLU A 206 9.72 -7.00 24.89
C GLU A 206 10.62 -7.21 23.66
N ILE A 207 10.07 -6.88 22.49
CA ILE A 207 10.79 -6.88 21.22
C ILE A 207 11.46 -5.53 21.03
N ARG A 208 12.79 -5.51 21.04
CA ARG A 208 13.60 -4.33 20.77
C ARG A 208 14.27 -4.48 19.42
N LEU A 209 13.93 -3.62 18.46
CA LEU A 209 14.42 -3.68 17.10
C LEU A 209 15.53 -2.65 16.90
N GLY A 210 16.65 -3.06 16.29
CA GLY A 210 17.49 -2.10 15.58
C GLY A 210 17.08 -2.02 14.12
N LEU A 211 16.99 -0.80 13.63
CA LEU A 211 16.62 -0.51 12.25
C LEU A 211 17.75 0.27 11.60
N SER A 212 18.11 -0.12 10.38
CA SER A 212 18.94 0.71 9.52
C SER A 212 18.06 1.25 8.41
N LEU A 213 18.07 2.57 8.23
CA LEU A 213 17.36 3.24 7.15
C LEU A 213 18.36 3.76 6.14
N SER A 214 18.10 3.48 4.87
CA SER A 214 18.88 3.97 3.73
C SER A 214 17.96 4.77 2.83
N LEU A 215 18.39 5.98 2.48
CA LEU A 215 17.66 6.85 1.58
C LEU A 215 18.59 7.20 0.41
N ASP A 216 18.16 6.84 -0.79
CA ASP A 216 18.89 7.10 -2.03
C ASP A 216 18.04 7.95 -2.97
N TRP A 217 18.66 8.90 -3.67
CA TRP A 217 17.99 9.80 -4.61
C TRP A 217 18.50 9.53 -6.00
N PHE A 218 17.58 9.40 -6.95
CA PHE A 218 17.91 9.16 -8.35
C PHE A 218 17.09 10.07 -9.28
N GLY A 219 17.74 10.56 -10.33
CA GLY A 219 17.09 11.34 -11.38
C GLY A 219 16.41 10.42 -12.39
N LYS A 220 15.09 10.25 -12.29
CA LYS A 220 14.33 9.46 -13.27
C LYS A 220 13.97 10.31 -14.49
N LYS A 221 14.79 10.29 -15.54
CA LYS A 221 14.55 11.05 -16.79
C LYS A 221 13.43 10.49 -17.68
N THR A 222 12.78 9.38 -17.30
CA THR A 222 11.87 8.63 -18.17
C THR A 222 10.39 8.97 -18.02
N SER A 223 10.01 9.93 -17.16
CA SER A 223 8.64 10.45 -17.08
C SER A 223 8.61 11.95 -17.38
N SER A 224 7.48 12.44 -17.90
CA SER A 224 7.24 13.87 -18.16
C SER A 224 7.35 14.75 -16.90
N TYR A 225 7.29 14.16 -15.71
CA TYR A 225 7.45 14.82 -14.41
C TYR A 225 8.86 14.65 -13.81
N GLY A 226 9.68 13.77 -14.40
CA GLY A 226 11.02 13.41 -13.95
C GLY A 226 12.07 14.54 -13.98
N PRO A 227 12.01 15.50 -14.92
CA PRO A 227 12.94 16.64 -14.93
C PRO A 227 12.70 17.66 -13.82
N SER A 228 11.49 17.71 -13.24
CA SER A 228 11.07 18.76 -12.31
C SER A 228 11.02 18.31 -10.85
N HIS A 229 11.24 17.02 -10.58
CA HIS A 229 11.21 16.47 -9.22
C HIS A 229 12.33 15.45 -9.01
N SER A 230 13.04 15.55 -7.89
CA SER A 230 13.92 14.49 -7.41
C SER A 230 13.09 13.29 -6.96
N SER A 231 13.40 12.09 -7.46
CA SER A 231 12.82 10.84 -6.95
C SER A 231 13.79 10.21 -5.95
N GLY A 232 13.27 9.54 -4.93
CA GLY A 232 14.11 8.80 -3.98
C GLY A 232 13.48 7.49 -3.54
N ALA A 233 14.33 6.54 -3.17
CA ALA A 233 13.95 5.27 -2.56
C ALA A 233 14.38 5.27 -1.09
N LEU A 234 13.41 5.14 -0.18
CA LEU A 234 13.66 4.86 1.22
C LEU A 234 13.53 3.35 1.43
N SER A 235 14.59 2.71 1.93
CA SER A 235 14.55 1.32 2.39
C SER A 235 14.92 1.24 3.87
N PHE A 236 14.39 0.22 4.54
CA PHE A 236 14.80 -0.09 5.91
C PHE A 236 15.09 -1.58 6.03
N CYS A 237 16.04 -1.91 6.89
CA CYS A 237 16.41 -3.28 7.22
C CYS A 237 16.30 -3.49 8.74
N VAL A 238 15.62 -4.57 9.14
CA VAL A 238 15.54 -4.99 10.53
C VAL A 238 16.82 -5.75 10.87
N GLN A 239 17.64 -5.12 11.69
CA GLN A 239 18.98 -5.59 11.99
C GLN A 239 18.96 -6.85 12.89
N ASN A 240 17.86 -7.13 13.60
CA ASN A 240 17.79 -8.28 14.49
C ASN A 240 17.85 -9.64 13.81
N PHE A 241 17.55 -9.71 12.51
CA PHE A 241 17.60 -10.97 11.77
C PHE A 241 19.02 -11.47 11.60
N GLU A 242 19.16 -12.78 11.43
CA GLU A 242 20.40 -13.39 11.01
C GLU A 242 20.77 -12.95 9.59
N ASN A 243 22.07 -13.02 9.25
CA ASN A 243 22.58 -12.52 7.98
C ASN A 243 21.92 -13.15 6.75
N GLU A 244 21.36 -14.36 6.88
CA GLU A 244 20.67 -15.07 5.80
C GLU A 244 19.27 -14.51 5.49
N ILE A 245 18.68 -13.76 6.42
CA ILE A 245 17.30 -13.24 6.37
C ILE A 245 17.28 -11.71 6.23
N ARG A 246 18.44 -11.05 6.40
CA ARG A 246 18.63 -9.60 6.24
C ARG A 246 18.71 -9.18 4.78
#